data_AF-A0A349YI44-F1
#
_entry.id   AF-A0A349YI44-F1
#
_cell.length_a   1.000
_cell.length_b   1.000
_cell.length_c   1.000
_cell.angle_alpha   90.00
_cell.angle_beta   90.00
_cell.angle_gamma   90.00
#
_symmetry.space_group_name_H-M   'P 1'
#
loop_
_entity.id
_entity.type
_entity.pdbx_description
1 polymer ?
#
loop_
_entity_poly.entity_id
_entity_poly.type
_entity_poly.pdbx_seq_one_letter_code
_entity_poly.pdbx_strand_id
1 'polypeptide(L)'
;MSNIMKLQIPLFLPGYDKNRKYGYTGKKGENLLDLLYQTSKGYCMYCYSKIEVDSKRFGHLEHAIEKSHCEQILKDCVPNIGLACPKCNQSFKTKGDDKVTFSKDQIDELRSCNCRKEKCQKECKVYKELKYAYIKQRSIILQPMGVNSGAKEYRIQYNLYSLKFEPSSLVQYSHEEFKFIEEHIKQFKLNDSKYRTKELFRFCEDILNGDKSLRIGKYNNMIVDLLIDQIKGMAFRDIEQLCEMIHTIGKMKKVI
;
A
#
# COMPACT_ATOMS: atom_id res chain seq x y z
N MET A 1 11.17 7.12 -23.53
CA MET A 1 11.90 6.40 -22.46
C MET A 1 11.76 7.02 -21.05
N SER A 2 11.61 8.34 -20.87
CA SER A 2 11.61 8.97 -19.51
C SER A 2 10.45 8.56 -18.57
N ASN A 3 9.30 8.13 -19.10
CA ASN A 3 8.12 7.81 -18.27
C ASN A 3 8.17 6.40 -17.63
N ILE A 4 8.96 5.47 -18.18
CA ILE A 4 8.98 4.05 -17.73
C ILE A 4 9.80 3.88 -16.43
N MET A 5 10.74 4.79 -16.18
CA MET A 5 11.73 4.65 -15.11
C MET A 5 11.17 4.87 -13.70
N LYS A 6 9.92 5.32 -13.59
CA LYS A 6 9.23 5.61 -12.34
C LYS A 6 7.85 4.95 -12.34
N LEU A 7 7.77 3.78 -11.72
CA LEU A 7 6.54 3.00 -11.61
C LEU A 7 5.69 3.55 -10.47
N GLN A 8 4.55 4.15 -10.79
CA GLN A 8 3.66 4.73 -9.79
C GLN A 8 2.91 3.63 -9.05
N ILE A 9 2.95 3.65 -7.72
CA ILE A 9 2.10 2.78 -6.91
C ILE A 9 0.66 3.32 -6.98
N PRO A 10 -0.33 2.48 -7.34
CA PRO A 10 -1.71 2.91 -7.38
C PRO A 10 -2.25 3.15 -5.97
N LEU A 11 -3.29 3.98 -5.88
CA LEU A 11 -4.10 4.08 -4.68
C LEU A 11 -5.02 2.86 -4.56
N PHE A 12 -5.33 2.48 -3.32
CA PHE A 12 -6.22 1.36 -3.04
C PHE A 12 -7.62 1.84 -2.68
N LEU A 13 -8.28 2.57 -3.57
CA LEU A 13 -9.61 3.13 -3.32
C LEU A 13 -10.70 2.06 -3.56
N PRO A 14 -11.37 1.53 -2.51
CA PRO A 14 -12.35 0.47 -2.68
C PRO A 14 -13.66 1.02 -3.27
N GLY A 15 -14.15 0.37 -4.33
CA GLY A 15 -15.44 0.68 -4.95
C GLY A 15 -16.60 0.02 -4.20
N TYR A 16 -17.02 0.59 -3.07
CA TYR A 16 -18.09 0.00 -2.25
C TYR A 16 -19.44 -0.06 -2.97
N ASP A 17 -20.11 -1.22 -2.90
CA ASP A 17 -21.49 -1.39 -3.36
C ASP A 17 -22.46 -0.82 -2.30
N LYS A 18 -23.37 0.06 -2.73
CA LYS A 18 -24.41 0.67 -1.88
C LYS A 18 -25.39 -0.33 -1.29
N ASN A 19 -25.57 -1.48 -1.94
CA ASN A 19 -26.50 -2.53 -1.53
C ASN A 19 -25.85 -3.60 -0.64
N ARG A 20 -24.52 -3.55 -0.48
CA ARG A 20 -23.77 -4.52 0.32
C ARG A 20 -23.34 -3.88 1.65
N LYS A 21 -23.35 -4.71 2.71
CA LYS A 21 -22.86 -4.33 4.03
C LYS A 21 -21.41 -4.79 4.20
N TYR A 22 -20.60 -3.93 4.80
CA TYR A 22 -19.17 -4.16 5.04
C TYR A 22 -18.85 -3.97 6.53
N GLY A 23 -17.78 -4.61 6.99
CA GLY A 23 -17.30 -4.49 8.37
C GLY A 23 -16.18 -5.48 8.65
N TYR A 24 -15.94 -5.80 9.92
CA TYR A 24 -14.77 -6.60 10.30
C TYR A 24 -15.06 -8.10 10.50
N THR A 25 -16.26 -8.46 10.96
CA THR A 25 -16.59 -9.83 11.39
C THR A 25 -17.74 -10.46 10.60
N GLY A 26 -17.82 -11.79 10.57
CA GLY A 26 -18.92 -12.52 9.93
C GLY A 26 -19.08 -12.18 8.44
N LYS A 27 -20.31 -12.23 7.92
CA LYS A 27 -20.56 -12.04 6.48
C LYS A 27 -20.12 -10.67 5.95
N LYS A 28 -20.26 -9.62 6.76
CA LYS A 28 -19.79 -8.26 6.43
C LYS A 28 -18.25 -8.19 6.33
N GLY A 29 -17.55 -8.99 7.15
CA GLY A 29 -16.10 -9.17 7.11
C GLY A 29 -15.64 -9.87 5.84
N GLU A 30 -16.28 -10.99 5.47
CA GLU A 30 -16.04 -11.68 4.20
C GLU A 30 -16.24 -10.74 3.00
N ASN A 31 -17.34 -9.99 3.01
CA ASN A 31 -17.65 -9.03 1.94
C ASN A 31 -16.56 -7.96 1.78
N LEU A 32 -16.04 -7.45 2.90
CA LEU A 32 -14.99 -6.44 2.88
C LEU A 32 -13.65 -7.05 2.45
N LEU A 33 -13.33 -8.26 2.91
CA LEU A 33 -12.14 -8.98 2.51
C LEU A 33 -12.12 -9.20 0.99
N ASP A 34 -13.21 -9.70 0.41
CA ASP A 34 -13.36 -9.87 -1.05
C ASP A 34 -13.12 -8.58 -1.81
N LEU A 35 -13.78 -7.49 -1.37
CA LEU A 35 -13.65 -6.18 -2.00
C LEU A 35 -12.20 -5.69 -1.94
N LEU A 36 -11.52 -5.85 -0.81
CA LEU A 36 -10.15 -5.36 -0.66
C LEU A 36 -9.13 -6.20 -1.45
N TYR A 37 -9.33 -7.52 -1.58
CA TYR A 37 -8.53 -8.35 -2.49
C TYR A 37 -8.70 -7.93 -3.95
N GLN A 38 -9.94 -7.65 -4.37
CA GLN A 38 -10.20 -7.12 -5.71
C GLN A 38 -9.56 -5.73 -5.90
N THR A 39 -9.70 -4.85 -4.91
CA THR A 39 -9.16 -3.49 -4.92
C THR A 39 -7.63 -3.49 -5.02
N SER A 40 -6.95 -4.36 -4.28
CA SER A 40 -5.49 -4.45 -4.28
C SER A 40 -4.92 -5.41 -5.32
N LYS A 41 -5.77 -6.07 -6.11
CA LYS A 41 -5.41 -7.17 -7.04
C LYS A 41 -4.61 -8.28 -6.35
N GLY A 42 -4.94 -8.58 -5.10
CA GLY A 42 -4.26 -9.62 -4.31
C GLY A 42 -2.87 -9.24 -3.80
N TYR A 43 -2.55 -7.94 -3.72
CA TYR A 43 -1.31 -7.44 -3.11
C TYR A 43 -1.55 -6.78 -1.75
N CYS A 44 -0.54 -6.83 -0.87
CA CYS A 44 -0.54 -6.09 0.39
C CYS A 44 -0.53 -4.58 0.09
N MET A 45 -1.42 -3.81 0.75
CA MET A 45 -1.54 -2.37 0.49
C MET A 45 -0.35 -1.53 1.03
N TYR A 46 0.53 -2.12 1.85
CA TYR A 46 1.71 -1.44 2.40
C TYR A 46 3.03 -1.85 1.74
N CYS A 47 3.27 -3.16 1.57
CA CYS A 47 4.55 -3.67 1.04
C CYS A 47 4.46 -4.20 -0.40
N TYR A 48 3.26 -4.24 -0.97
CA TYR A 48 3.01 -4.62 -2.37
C TYR A 48 3.46 -6.04 -2.74
N SER A 49 3.76 -6.87 -1.74
CA SER A 49 3.96 -8.32 -1.89
C SER A 49 2.62 -8.98 -2.15
N LYS A 50 2.62 -10.03 -2.98
CA LYS A 50 1.43 -10.82 -3.28
C LYS A 50 0.96 -11.55 -2.01
N ILE A 51 -0.33 -11.49 -1.75
CA ILE A 51 -1.02 -12.11 -0.60
C ILE A 51 -2.16 -13.02 -1.05
N GLU A 52 -2.34 -13.19 -2.35
CA GLU A 52 -3.19 -14.20 -2.98
C GLU A 52 -2.32 -15.08 -3.90
N VAL A 53 -2.12 -16.34 -3.52
CA VAL A 53 -1.26 -17.28 -4.27
C VAL A 53 -1.99 -18.62 -4.33
N ASP A 54 -2.09 -19.21 -5.53
CA ASP A 54 -2.77 -20.51 -5.70
C ASP A 54 -4.21 -20.48 -5.14
N SER A 55 -4.94 -19.40 -5.43
CA SER A 55 -6.29 -19.12 -4.91
C SER A 55 -6.41 -19.09 -3.38
N LYS A 56 -5.29 -19.13 -2.64
CA LYS A 56 -5.22 -19.01 -1.19
C LYS A 56 -4.93 -17.57 -0.81
N ARG A 57 -5.67 -17.08 0.19
CA ARG A 57 -5.64 -15.70 0.66
C ARG A 57 -4.99 -15.63 2.04
N PHE A 58 -3.89 -14.89 2.17
CA PHE A 58 -3.07 -14.83 3.38
C PHE A 58 -3.04 -13.45 4.06
N GLY A 59 -3.56 -12.42 3.38
CA GLY A 59 -3.74 -11.08 3.94
C GLY A 59 -4.90 -11.01 4.93
N HIS A 60 -4.79 -10.07 5.87
CA HIS A 60 -5.73 -9.83 6.95
C HIS A 60 -6.43 -8.49 6.77
N LEU A 61 -7.69 -8.40 7.22
CA LEU A 61 -8.31 -7.12 7.53
C LEU A 61 -7.50 -6.42 8.62
N GLU A 62 -7.05 -5.21 8.33
CA GLU A 62 -6.13 -4.42 9.14
C GLU A 62 -6.78 -3.08 9.49
N HIS A 63 -6.67 -2.64 10.75
CA HIS A 63 -7.29 -1.40 11.23
C HIS A 63 -6.31 -0.23 11.17
N ALA A 64 -6.42 0.65 10.18
CA ALA A 64 -5.50 1.77 9.95
C ALA A 64 -5.10 2.53 11.24
N ILE A 65 -6.08 2.94 12.03
CA ILE A 65 -5.91 3.31 13.44
C ILE A 65 -6.31 2.09 14.26
N GLU A 66 -5.42 1.64 15.15
CA GLU A 66 -5.68 0.44 15.94
C GLU A 66 -6.98 0.53 16.73
N LYS A 67 -7.79 -0.54 16.64
CA LYS A 67 -9.10 -0.59 17.29
C LYS A 67 -9.03 -0.45 18.82
N SER A 68 -7.88 -0.73 19.44
CA SER A 68 -7.65 -0.57 20.88
C SER A 68 -7.85 0.87 21.35
N HIS A 69 -7.65 1.87 20.48
CA HIS A 69 -7.88 3.28 20.83
C HIS A 69 -9.37 3.60 21.06
N CYS A 70 -10.29 2.89 20.40
CA CYS A 70 -11.74 2.97 20.67
C CYS A 70 -12.48 1.80 20.01
N GLU A 71 -12.52 0.65 20.67
CA GLU A 71 -12.99 -0.60 20.03
C GLU A 71 -14.45 -0.51 19.60
N GLN A 72 -15.29 0.17 20.37
CA GLN A 72 -16.71 0.36 20.10
C GLN A 72 -16.99 0.94 18.71
N ILE A 73 -16.10 1.79 18.20
CA ILE A 73 -16.27 2.50 16.92
C ILE A 73 -15.28 2.00 15.86
N LEU A 74 -13.97 1.97 16.18
CA LEU A 74 -12.92 1.72 15.19
C LEU A 74 -12.91 0.29 14.64
N LYS A 75 -13.39 -0.69 15.44
CA LYS A 75 -13.43 -2.10 15.04
C LYS A 75 -14.26 -2.34 13.78
N ASP A 76 -15.38 -1.64 13.63
CA ASP A 76 -16.31 -1.77 12.50
C ASP A 76 -16.40 -0.50 11.64
N CYS A 77 -15.48 0.45 11.83
CA CYS A 77 -15.35 1.62 10.96
C CYS A 77 -14.76 1.17 9.61
N VAL A 78 -15.61 0.95 8.61
CA VAL A 78 -15.19 0.43 7.29
C VAL A 78 -14.07 1.25 6.62
N PRO A 79 -14.09 2.60 6.63
CA PRO A 79 -12.97 3.41 6.11
C PRO A 79 -11.64 3.23 6.87
N ASN A 80 -11.68 2.70 8.09
CA ASN A 80 -10.52 2.37 8.92
C ASN A 80 -9.96 0.98 8.62
N ILE A 81 -10.54 0.20 7.69
CA ILE A 81 -10.15 -1.18 7.47
C ILE A 81 -9.54 -1.36 6.08
N GLY A 82 -8.25 -1.71 6.06
CA GLY A 82 -7.49 -2.04 4.86
C GLY A 82 -7.12 -3.52 4.79
N LEU A 83 -6.26 -3.86 3.82
CA LEU A 83 -5.75 -5.23 3.61
C LEU A 83 -4.22 -5.24 3.64
N ALA A 84 -3.67 -6.04 4.55
CA ALA A 84 -2.23 -6.12 4.74
C ALA A 84 -1.76 -7.57 4.93
N CYS A 85 -0.51 -7.86 4.56
CA CYS A 85 0.12 -9.13 4.92
C CYS A 85 0.36 -9.20 6.46
N PRO A 86 0.51 -10.40 7.03
CA PRO A 86 0.73 -10.57 8.46
C PRO A 86 1.90 -9.75 9.01
N LYS A 87 3.01 -9.68 8.26
CA LYS A 87 4.20 -8.92 8.68
C LYS A 87 3.95 -7.42 8.77
N CYS A 88 3.26 -6.84 7.79
CA CYS A 88 2.93 -5.42 7.79
C CYS A 88 1.94 -5.11 8.92
N ASN A 89 0.87 -5.89 9.04
CA ASN A 89 -0.17 -5.70 10.04
C ASN A 89 0.37 -5.86 11.48
N GLN A 90 1.01 -7.00 11.77
CA GLN A 90 1.32 -7.39 13.16
C GLN A 90 2.65 -6.85 13.69
N SER A 91 3.56 -6.39 12.81
CA SER A 91 4.92 -6.01 13.21
C SER A 91 5.32 -4.62 12.74
N PHE A 92 5.25 -4.34 11.44
CA PHE A 92 5.72 -3.05 10.95
C PHE A 92 4.77 -1.93 11.34
N LYS A 93 3.48 -2.10 11.17
CA LYS A 93 2.52 -1.06 11.53
C LYS A 93 2.43 -0.84 13.04
N THR A 94 2.49 -1.87 13.87
CA THR A 94 2.34 -1.75 15.34
C THR A 94 3.55 -1.14 16.04
N LYS A 95 4.72 -1.10 15.38
CA LYS A 95 5.94 -0.55 15.97
C LYS A 95 5.81 0.95 16.28
N GLY A 96 5.76 1.30 17.57
CA GLY A 96 5.60 2.67 18.06
C GLY A 96 4.14 3.12 18.20
N ASP A 97 3.19 2.18 18.30
CA ASP A 97 1.78 2.44 18.63
C ASP A 97 1.48 2.36 20.14
N ASP A 98 2.52 2.21 20.97
CA ASP A 98 2.47 2.17 22.43
C ASP A 98 2.29 3.56 23.08
N LYS A 99 2.21 4.62 22.28
CA LYS A 99 2.06 6.01 22.75
C LYS A 99 0.59 6.39 22.89
N VAL A 100 0.27 7.12 23.95
CA VAL A 100 -1.03 7.79 24.10
C VAL A 100 -1.21 8.73 22.92
N THR A 101 -2.06 8.33 21.97
CA THR A 101 -2.17 9.03 20.68
C THR A 101 -3.26 10.09 20.68
N PHE A 102 -4.33 9.87 21.45
CA PHE A 102 -5.52 10.73 21.45
C PHE A 102 -5.85 11.25 22.85
N SER A 103 -6.40 12.46 22.92
CA SER A 103 -6.96 13.01 24.15
C SER A 103 -8.30 12.33 24.50
N LYS A 104 -8.75 12.49 25.75
CA LYS A 104 -10.08 12.00 26.18
C LYS A 104 -11.19 12.62 25.33
N ASP A 105 -11.14 13.92 25.11
CA ASP A 105 -12.13 14.66 24.31
C ASP A 105 -12.25 14.11 22.88
N GLN A 106 -11.13 13.77 22.23
CA GLN A 106 -11.14 13.18 20.89
C GLN A 106 -11.82 11.80 20.87
N ILE A 107 -11.60 10.99 21.91
CA ILE A 107 -12.23 9.67 22.03
C ILE A 107 -13.73 9.80 22.35
N ASP A 108 -14.12 10.76 23.19
CA ASP A 108 -15.51 11.00 23.55
C ASP A 108 -16.32 11.59 22.39
N GLU A 109 -15.71 12.44 21.57
CA GLU A 109 -16.29 12.90 20.30
C GLU A 109 -16.49 11.74 19.32
N LEU A 110 -15.50 10.84 19.20
CA LEU A 110 -15.64 9.63 18.38
C LEU A 110 -16.79 8.73 18.84
N ARG A 111 -16.93 8.53 20.15
CA ARG A 111 -18.03 7.72 20.74
C ARG A 111 -19.40 8.35 20.50
N SER A 112 -19.46 9.67 20.49
CA SER A 112 -20.68 10.43 20.22
C SER A 112 -21.04 10.50 18.73
N CYS A 113 -20.17 10.01 17.84
CA CYS A 113 -20.38 10.06 16.41
C CYS A 113 -21.51 9.11 15.97
N ASN A 114 -22.54 9.67 15.33
CA ASN A 114 -23.61 8.90 14.67
C ASN A 114 -23.12 8.30 13.34
N CYS A 115 -22.28 7.26 13.44
CA CYS A 115 -21.79 6.50 12.30
C CYS A 115 -22.89 5.63 11.69
N ARG A 116 -22.94 5.55 10.35
CA ARG A 116 -23.82 4.62 9.60
C ARG A 116 -23.38 3.14 9.69
N LYS A 117 -22.46 2.84 10.63
CA LYS A 117 -21.87 1.52 10.91
C LYS A 117 -21.50 0.79 9.60
N GLU A 118 -22.15 -0.33 9.34
CA GLU A 118 -21.94 -1.24 8.21
C GLU A 118 -22.27 -0.69 6.81
N LYS A 119 -22.92 0.47 6.73
CA LYS A 119 -23.17 1.22 5.48
C LYS A 119 -22.21 2.41 5.30
N CYS A 120 -21.25 2.57 6.20
CA CYS A 120 -20.23 3.60 6.09
C CYS A 120 -19.25 3.25 4.97
N GLN A 121 -19.05 4.15 4.02
CA GLN A 121 -18.18 3.93 2.85
C GLN A 121 -17.17 5.07 2.66
N LYS A 122 -17.23 6.10 3.51
CA LYS A 122 -16.40 7.31 3.42
C LYS A 122 -16.02 7.78 4.81
N GLU A 123 -14.85 8.38 4.92
CA GLU A 123 -14.35 8.97 6.15
C GLU A 123 -15.27 10.12 6.62
N CYS A 124 -15.83 10.00 7.83
CA CYS A 124 -16.56 11.09 8.46
C CYS A 124 -15.59 12.15 9.01
N LYS A 125 -16.10 13.35 9.34
CA LYS A 125 -15.30 14.46 9.86
C LYS A 125 -14.47 14.04 11.09
N VAL A 126 -15.12 13.42 12.08
CA VAL A 126 -14.49 12.98 13.33
C VAL A 126 -13.36 11.98 13.06
N TYR A 127 -13.59 11.00 12.18
CA TYR A 127 -12.54 10.03 11.81
C TYR A 127 -11.36 10.71 11.10
N LYS A 128 -11.61 11.69 10.23
CA LYS A 128 -10.53 12.46 9.58
C LYS A 128 -9.68 13.20 10.62
N GLU A 129 -10.29 13.83 11.62
CA GLU A 129 -9.57 14.52 12.70
C GLU A 129 -8.70 13.56 13.51
N LEU A 130 -9.22 12.39 13.89
CA LEU A 130 -8.42 11.34 14.52
C LEU A 130 -7.28 10.86 13.61
N LYS A 131 -7.56 10.63 12.34
CA LYS A 131 -6.56 10.24 11.34
C LYS A 131 -5.42 11.26 11.28
N TYR A 132 -5.75 12.56 11.24
CA TYR A 132 -4.74 13.63 11.25
C TYR A 132 -3.90 13.63 12.52
N ALA A 133 -4.51 13.45 13.70
CA ALA A 133 -3.77 13.35 14.96
C ALA A 133 -2.84 12.11 14.98
N TYR A 134 -3.32 10.97 14.48
CA TYR A 134 -2.56 9.73 14.40
C TYR A 134 -1.33 9.84 13.49
N ILE A 135 -1.52 10.33 12.25
CA ILE A 135 -0.43 10.40 11.28
C ILE A 135 0.62 11.44 11.64
N LYS A 136 0.28 12.50 12.39
CA LYS A 136 1.25 13.46 12.92
C LYS A 136 2.29 12.80 13.83
N GLN A 137 1.92 11.72 14.51
CA GLN A 137 2.83 11.00 15.40
C GLN A 137 3.56 9.85 14.72
N ARG A 138 2.95 9.23 13.71
CA ARG A 138 3.42 7.94 13.16
C ARG A 138 3.95 7.99 11.73
N SER A 139 3.73 9.07 10.98
CA SER A 139 4.19 9.22 9.60
C SER A 139 3.85 8.02 8.70
N ILE A 140 2.63 7.50 8.80
CA ILE A 140 2.14 6.38 8.00
C ILE A 140 1.07 6.86 7.02
N ILE A 141 1.24 6.56 5.73
CA ILE A 141 0.16 6.59 4.74
C ILE A 141 -0.82 5.46 5.08
N LEU A 142 -1.95 5.80 5.69
CA LEU A 142 -2.94 4.84 6.15
C LEU A 142 -3.79 4.31 4.99
N GLN A 143 -3.90 2.99 4.88
CA GLN A 143 -4.69 2.32 3.84
C GLN A 143 -6.08 1.96 4.39
N PRO A 144 -7.13 1.93 3.55
CA PRO A 144 -7.11 2.10 2.09
C PRO A 144 -7.27 3.55 1.62
N MET A 145 -7.58 4.48 2.53
CA MET A 145 -7.99 5.85 2.19
C MET A 145 -6.83 6.82 1.87
N GLY A 146 -5.57 6.41 1.99
CA GLY A 146 -4.39 7.23 1.74
C GLY A 146 -4.23 8.39 2.74
N VAL A 147 -3.43 9.41 2.39
CA VAL A 147 -3.25 10.64 3.17
C VAL A 147 -3.20 11.83 2.22
N ASN A 148 -3.94 12.89 2.56
CA ASN A 148 -3.98 14.14 1.82
C ASN A 148 -3.57 15.32 2.70
N SER A 149 -2.71 16.19 2.16
CA SER A 149 -2.35 17.50 2.70
C SER A 149 -2.88 18.56 1.74
N GLY A 150 -4.05 19.14 2.07
CA GLY A 150 -4.78 20.01 1.15
C GLY A 150 -5.15 19.27 -0.15
N ALA A 151 -4.68 19.76 -1.30
CA ALA A 151 -4.87 19.15 -2.61
C ALA A 151 -3.83 18.08 -2.97
N LYS A 152 -2.82 17.87 -2.13
CA LYS A 152 -1.71 16.94 -2.41
C LYS A 152 -1.98 15.59 -1.77
N GLU A 153 -1.99 14.56 -2.60
CA GLU A 153 -2.08 13.18 -2.14
C GLU A 153 -0.68 12.58 -1.99
N TYR A 154 -0.44 11.95 -0.84
CA TYR A 154 0.85 11.31 -0.57
C TYR A 154 0.94 10.00 -1.34
N ARG A 155 1.85 9.97 -2.31
CA ARG A 155 2.06 8.86 -3.23
C ARG A 155 3.49 8.36 -3.19
N ILE A 156 3.64 7.07 -3.43
CA ILE A 156 4.93 6.38 -3.54
C ILE A 156 5.12 5.93 -4.99
N GLN A 157 6.36 5.92 -5.45
CA GLN A 157 6.76 5.31 -6.71
C GLN A 157 7.95 4.39 -6.50
N TYR A 158 8.17 3.46 -7.44
CA TYR A 158 9.40 2.68 -7.53
C TYR A 158 10.25 3.19 -8.68
N ASN A 159 11.49 3.57 -8.38
CA ASN A 159 12.43 4.12 -9.33
C ASN A 159 13.39 3.02 -9.81
N LEU A 160 13.35 2.73 -11.12
CA LEU A 160 14.13 1.67 -11.74
C LEU A 160 15.64 2.00 -11.86
N TYR A 161 16.02 3.28 -11.80
CA TYR A 161 17.45 3.67 -11.75
C TYR A 161 18.04 3.54 -10.36
N SER A 162 17.30 3.99 -9.33
CA SER A 162 17.78 3.90 -7.95
C SER A 162 17.53 2.52 -7.33
N LEU A 163 16.61 1.74 -7.93
CA LEU A 163 16.05 0.49 -7.45
C LEU A 163 15.46 0.65 -6.04
N LYS A 164 14.71 1.73 -5.83
CA LYS A 164 14.13 2.08 -4.53
C LYS A 164 12.71 2.62 -4.66
N PHE A 165 11.93 2.39 -3.62
CA PHE A 165 10.73 3.16 -3.34
C PHE A 165 11.10 4.56 -2.88
N GLU A 166 10.43 5.56 -3.42
CA GLU A 166 10.63 6.98 -3.11
C GLU A 166 9.30 7.74 -3.19
N PRO A 167 9.21 8.95 -2.61
CA PRO A 167 8.04 9.81 -2.82
C PRO A 167 7.81 10.08 -4.31
N SER A 168 6.54 10.04 -4.73
CA SER A 168 6.17 10.20 -6.14
C SER A 168 6.55 11.58 -6.67
N SER A 169 7.21 11.65 -7.82
CA SER A 169 7.50 12.93 -8.47
C SER A 169 6.31 13.54 -9.23
N LEU A 170 5.12 12.93 -9.17
CA LEU A 170 3.88 13.50 -9.72
C LEU A 170 3.31 14.62 -8.85
N VAL A 171 3.79 14.76 -7.61
CA VAL A 171 3.30 15.72 -6.64
C VAL A 171 4.48 16.52 -6.10
N GLN A 172 4.32 17.83 -6.02
CA GLN A 172 5.33 18.71 -5.44
C GLN A 172 5.16 18.78 -3.92
N TYR A 173 5.91 17.97 -3.19
CA TYR A 173 5.88 17.92 -1.73
C TYR A 173 6.72 19.03 -1.08
N SER A 174 6.31 19.52 0.09
CA SER A 174 7.20 20.26 0.99
C SER A 174 8.26 19.33 1.60
N HIS A 175 9.23 19.89 2.31
CA HIS A 175 10.23 19.09 3.01
C HIS A 175 9.60 18.15 4.06
N GLU A 176 8.62 18.64 4.81
CA GLU A 176 7.90 17.87 5.82
C GLU A 176 7.05 16.76 5.20
N GLU A 177 6.36 17.06 4.09
CA GLU A 177 5.56 16.09 3.34
C GLU A 177 6.46 14.99 2.74
N PHE A 178 7.64 15.36 2.22
CA PHE A 178 8.62 14.41 1.70
C PHE A 178 9.14 13.48 2.81
N LYS A 179 9.56 14.05 3.94
CA LYS A 179 10.05 13.30 5.11
C LYS A 179 9.00 12.35 5.68
N PHE A 180 7.73 12.74 5.67
CA PHE A 180 6.62 11.88 6.08
C PHE A 180 6.60 10.59 5.23
N ILE A 181 6.65 10.72 3.91
CA ILE A 181 6.58 9.58 2.98
C ILE A 181 7.83 8.71 3.10
N GLU A 182 9.00 9.29 3.30
CA GLU A 182 10.24 8.54 3.57
C GLU A 182 10.17 7.72 4.86
N GLU A 183 9.64 8.29 5.94
CA GLU A 183 9.46 7.54 7.20
C GLU A 183 8.45 6.41 7.03
N HIS A 184 7.38 6.57 6.23
CA HIS A 184 6.51 5.47 5.85
C HIS A 184 7.29 4.35 5.13
N ILE A 185 8.04 4.69 4.08
CA ILE A 185 8.85 3.74 3.30
C ILE A 185 9.81 2.95 4.21
N LYS A 186 10.42 3.64 5.18
CA LYS A 186 11.32 3.07 6.17
C LYS A 186 10.60 2.20 7.21
N GLN A 187 9.41 2.60 7.66
CA GLN A 187 8.58 1.84 8.60
C GLN A 187 8.22 0.47 8.04
N PHE A 188 7.81 0.42 6.78
CA PHE A 188 7.43 -0.83 6.09
C PHE A 188 8.61 -1.53 5.40
N LYS A 189 9.84 -1.04 5.62
CA LYS A 189 11.08 -1.70 5.17
C LYS A 189 11.14 -1.93 3.66
N LEU A 190 10.52 -1.06 2.87
CA LEU A 190 10.38 -1.28 1.43
C LEU A 190 11.73 -1.30 0.68
N ASN A 191 12.71 -0.54 1.19
CA ASN A 191 14.07 -0.46 0.65
C ASN A 191 15.12 -1.24 1.46
N ASP A 192 14.71 -1.92 2.53
CA ASP A 192 15.60 -2.67 3.41
C ASP A 192 16.16 -3.90 2.70
N SER A 193 17.46 -4.18 2.83
CA SER A 193 18.12 -5.28 2.11
C SER A 193 17.51 -6.66 2.39
N LYS A 194 16.92 -6.86 3.58
CA LYS A 194 16.27 -8.12 3.96
C LYS A 194 14.87 -8.27 3.38
N TYR A 195 14.13 -7.17 3.23
CA TYR A 195 12.70 -7.20 2.90
C TYR A 195 12.36 -6.71 1.49
N ARG A 196 13.27 -5.98 0.84
CA ARG A 196 13.05 -5.46 -0.51
C ARG A 196 12.75 -6.59 -1.49
N THR A 197 11.90 -6.30 -2.47
CA THR A 197 11.56 -7.26 -3.52
C THR A 197 12.79 -7.65 -4.35
N LYS A 198 12.90 -8.94 -4.64
CA LYS A 198 13.84 -9.50 -5.63
C LYS A 198 13.13 -9.97 -6.90
N GLU A 199 11.81 -9.91 -6.93
CA GLU A 199 10.97 -10.40 -8.04
C GLU A 199 11.23 -9.63 -9.34
N LEU A 200 11.60 -8.34 -9.24
CA LEU A 200 11.99 -7.54 -10.41
C LEU A 200 13.21 -8.13 -11.14
N PHE A 201 14.20 -8.63 -10.40
CA PHE A 201 15.40 -9.23 -11.00
C PHE A 201 15.10 -10.59 -11.61
N ARG A 202 14.26 -11.40 -10.94
CA ARG A 202 13.77 -12.66 -11.51
C ARG A 202 13.04 -12.44 -12.83
N PHE A 203 12.21 -11.40 -12.91
CA PHE A 203 11.58 -10.99 -14.16
C PHE A 203 12.61 -10.62 -15.23
N CYS A 204 13.60 -9.79 -14.88
CA CYS A 204 14.65 -9.41 -15.83
C CYS A 204 15.47 -10.62 -16.31
N GLU A 205 15.82 -11.54 -15.42
CA GLU A 205 16.53 -12.78 -15.75
C GLU A 205 15.70 -13.66 -16.69
N ASP A 206 14.40 -13.82 -16.44
CA ASP A 206 13.52 -14.58 -17.32
C ASP A 206 13.49 -13.98 -18.75
N ILE A 207 13.35 -12.65 -18.86
CA ILE A 207 13.39 -11.94 -20.16
C ILE A 207 14.73 -12.17 -20.87
N LEU A 208 15.86 -11.98 -20.16
CA LEU A 208 17.20 -12.14 -20.72
C LEU A 208 17.51 -13.58 -21.13
N ASN A 209 16.86 -14.56 -20.49
CA ASN A 209 16.92 -15.97 -20.87
C ASN A 209 15.93 -16.33 -21.99
N GLY A 210 15.23 -15.35 -22.56
CA GLY A 210 14.37 -15.53 -23.74
C GLY A 210 12.88 -15.74 -23.44
N ASP A 211 12.42 -15.59 -22.19
CA ASP A 211 10.97 -15.55 -21.90
C ASP A 211 10.37 -14.28 -22.53
N LYS A 212 9.59 -14.44 -23.60
CA LYS A 212 8.90 -13.31 -24.26
C LYS A 212 7.53 -13.02 -23.66
N SER A 213 7.11 -13.78 -22.63
CA SER A 213 5.77 -13.69 -22.08
C SER A 213 5.65 -12.64 -20.98
N LEU A 214 4.85 -11.61 -21.25
CA LEU A 214 4.53 -10.53 -20.32
C LEU A 214 3.31 -10.91 -19.46
N ARG A 215 3.51 -11.87 -18.54
CA ARG A 215 2.43 -12.43 -17.70
C ARG A 215 2.23 -11.63 -16.41
N ILE A 216 1.19 -10.80 -16.38
CA ILE A 216 0.70 -10.13 -15.15
C ILE A 216 0.35 -11.17 -14.07
N GLY A 217 0.75 -10.91 -12.83
CA GLY A 217 0.49 -11.75 -11.69
C GLY A 217 1.39 -12.98 -11.57
N LYS A 218 2.32 -13.24 -12.52
CA LYS A 218 3.31 -14.34 -12.42
C LYS A 218 4.22 -14.15 -11.20
N TYR A 219 4.61 -12.92 -10.92
CA TYR A 219 5.59 -12.58 -9.90
C TYR A 219 4.93 -12.12 -8.60
N ASN A 220 5.60 -12.36 -7.48
CA ASN A 220 5.03 -12.16 -6.15
C ASN A 220 5.14 -10.71 -5.64
N ASN A 221 5.26 -9.72 -6.54
CA ASN A 221 5.33 -8.32 -6.19
C ASN A 221 4.74 -7.41 -7.28
N MET A 222 3.93 -6.43 -6.86
CA MET A 222 3.22 -5.50 -7.75
C MET A 222 4.14 -4.69 -8.66
N ILE A 223 5.39 -4.43 -8.25
CA ILE A 223 6.35 -3.68 -9.06
C ILE A 223 6.57 -4.33 -10.42
N VAL A 224 6.53 -5.66 -10.50
CA VAL A 224 6.70 -6.37 -11.77
C VAL A 224 5.46 -6.20 -12.64
N ASP A 225 4.27 -6.30 -12.07
CA ASP A 225 3.02 -6.09 -12.81
C ASP A 225 2.93 -4.66 -13.37
N LEU A 226 3.32 -3.66 -12.56
CA LEU A 226 3.39 -2.27 -13.00
C LEU A 226 4.41 -2.07 -14.13
N LEU A 227 5.57 -2.73 -14.06
CA LEU A 227 6.55 -2.67 -15.13
C LEU A 227 6.00 -3.31 -16.41
N ILE A 228 5.40 -4.49 -16.30
CA ILE A 228 4.79 -5.19 -17.43
C ILE A 228 3.74 -4.30 -18.12
N ASP A 229 2.87 -3.64 -17.35
CA ASP A 229 1.87 -2.72 -17.89
C ASP A 229 2.52 -1.54 -18.64
N GLN A 230 3.64 -1.00 -18.14
CA GLN A 230 4.35 0.12 -18.79
C GLN A 230 5.09 -0.27 -20.08
N ILE A 231 5.59 -1.50 -20.16
CA ILE A 231 6.36 -1.98 -21.32
C ILE A 231 5.50 -2.72 -22.34
N LYS A 232 4.20 -2.90 -22.05
CA LYS A 232 3.27 -3.56 -22.94
C LYS A 232 3.22 -2.83 -24.28
N GLY A 233 3.55 -3.53 -25.37
CA GLY A 233 3.59 -2.99 -26.72
C GLY A 233 4.95 -2.42 -27.15
N MET A 234 5.96 -2.43 -26.28
CA MET A 234 7.35 -2.16 -26.70
C MET A 234 7.92 -3.30 -27.55
N ALA A 235 8.91 -2.98 -28.38
CA ALA A 235 9.65 -4.01 -29.08
C ALA A 235 10.45 -4.86 -28.08
N PHE A 236 10.54 -6.17 -28.33
CA PHE A 236 11.22 -7.08 -27.40
C PHE A 236 12.68 -6.69 -27.14
N ARG A 237 13.39 -6.20 -28.17
CA ARG A 237 14.77 -5.69 -28.03
C ARG A 237 14.87 -4.55 -27.01
N ASP A 238 13.90 -3.64 -26.98
CA ASP A 238 13.90 -2.51 -26.03
C ASP A 238 13.61 -2.99 -24.60
N ILE A 239 12.74 -4.01 -24.46
CA ILE A 239 12.46 -4.66 -23.18
C ILE A 239 13.72 -5.37 -22.66
N GLU A 240 14.42 -6.10 -23.53
CA GLU A 240 15.66 -6.78 -23.21
C GLU A 240 16.75 -5.80 -22.72
N GLN A 241 16.94 -4.69 -23.43
CA GLN A 241 17.86 -3.62 -23.02
C GLN A 241 17.48 -3.00 -21.67
N LEU A 242 16.19 -2.79 -21.42
CA LEU A 242 15.71 -2.29 -20.13
C LEU A 242 16.02 -3.28 -19.00
N CYS A 243 15.76 -4.57 -19.22
CA CYS A 243 16.06 -5.63 -18.26
C CYS A 243 17.57 -5.77 -18.00
N GLU A 244 18.40 -5.67 -19.04
CA GLU A 244 19.86 -5.68 -18.92
C GLU A 244 20.37 -4.50 -18.08
N MET A 245 19.83 -3.30 -18.32
CA MET A 245 20.16 -2.10 -17.54
C MET A 245 19.75 -2.27 -16.07
N ILE A 246 18.51 -2.71 -15.78
CA ILE A 246 18.04 -2.94 -14.41
C ILE A 246 18.92 -3.96 -13.69
N HIS A 247 19.27 -5.05 -14.37
CA HIS A 247 20.11 -6.11 -13.82
C HIS A 247 21.54 -5.63 -13.54
N THR A 248 22.13 -4.84 -14.45
CA THR A 248 23.45 -4.23 -14.28
C THR A 248 23.48 -3.27 -13.09
N ILE A 249 22.48 -2.40 -12.97
CA ILE A 249 22.34 -1.50 -11.80
C ILE A 249 22.20 -2.32 -10.51
N GLY A 250 21.44 -3.42 -10.55
CA GLY A 250 21.26 -4.35 -9.43
C GLY A 250 22.58 -4.90 -8.91
N LYS A 251 23.43 -5.41 -9.81
CA LYS A 251 24.79 -5.90 -9.50
C LYS A 251 25.68 -4.80 -8.94
N MET A 252 25.73 -3.64 -9.59
CA MET A 252 26.55 -2.51 -9.15
C MET A 252 26.19 -2.04 -7.74
N LYS A 253 24.90 -2.03 -7.41
CA LYS A 253 24.38 -1.63 -6.09
C LYS A 253 24.39 -2.77 -5.06
N LYS A 254 24.89 -3.96 -5.40
CA LYS A 254 24.91 -5.17 -4.55
C LYS A 254 23.52 -5.52 -4.00
N VAL A 255 22.50 -5.34 -4.83
CA VAL A 255 21.11 -5.72 -4.51
C VAL A 255 20.87 -7.20 -4.85
N ILE A 256 21.52 -7.64 -5.92
CA ILE A 256 21.65 -9.03 -6.37
C ILE A 256 23.12 -9.40 -6.47
#